data_AF-K1S524-F1
#
_entry.id   AF-K1S524-F1
#
_cell.length_a   1.000
_cell.length_b   1.000
_cell.length_c   1.000
_cell.angle_alpha   90.00
_cell.angle_beta   90.00
_cell.angle_gamma   90.00
#
_symmetry.space_group_name_H-M   'P 1'
#
loop_
_entity.id
_entity.type
_entity.pdbx_description
1 polymer ?
#
loop_
_entity_poly.entity_id
_entity_poly.type
_entity_poly.pdbx_seq_one_letter_code
_entity_poly.pdbx_strand_id
1 'polypeptide(L)'
;ATLWEKIKNYVSEKVFNPDDEDLVAEETTGGTSVMKLADRSYSPQNFSGKGYKILRKNIKPVSLAVTKIVVSSVPTSDGYMSFIINGVESHVDVVASTDTTTEKVAAKIVLKLTESMVEYEVSQNTSTITLTRKFGGKVSIASSFSAVNTGSSCSIIDSTKQELRNILTPTMMNHPNTIYEIRYDFDLNGENIEMQEGCALKFEGGSLANGTIDANHAILDSDPICIFKDIILSGKINTPFVYTEWFGAQGDGTTDDTKAFVSALSTFRVVKLLKKAYYISESLKIPSGCTLEGSSKGPEWNSTTNDCNTIIKTGKSGGIVLAGKFT
;
A
#
# COMPACT_ATOMS: atom_id res chain seq x y z
N ALA A 1 45.96 22.56 -37.98
CA ALA A 1 44.63 22.04 -37.63
C ALA A 1 43.58 22.67 -38.51
N THR A 2 42.85 21.85 -39.27
CA THR A 2 41.66 22.27 -40.02
C THR A 2 40.64 22.92 -39.08
N LEU A 3 39.71 23.73 -39.59
CA LEU A 3 38.61 24.28 -38.77
C LEU A 3 37.88 23.16 -38.02
N TRP A 4 37.71 22.01 -38.68
CA TRP A 4 37.14 20.80 -38.09
C TRP A 4 37.96 20.26 -36.91
N GLU A 5 39.28 20.12 -37.04
CA GLU A 5 40.15 19.69 -35.94
C GLU A 5 40.19 20.70 -34.79
N LYS A 6 40.15 22.00 -35.08
CA LYS A 6 40.08 23.04 -34.05
C LYS A 6 38.75 22.99 -33.28
N ILE A 7 37.63 22.76 -33.97
CA ILE A 7 36.32 22.58 -33.34
C ILE A 7 36.31 21.29 -32.50
N LYS A 8 36.83 20.17 -33.03
CA LYS A 8 36.89 18.90 -32.30
C LYS A 8 37.68 19.03 -31.00
N ASN A 9 38.86 19.64 -31.05
CA ASN A 9 39.70 19.83 -29.88
C ASN A 9 39.08 20.82 -28.87
N TYR A 10 38.47 21.91 -29.35
CA TYR A 10 37.79 22.87 -28.48
C TYR A 10 36.58 22.26 -27.77
N VAL A 11 35.82 21.42 -28.46
CA VAL A 11 34.69 20.69 -27.87
C VAL A 11 35.23 19.65 -26.88
N SER A 12 36.22 18.83 -27.24
CA SER A 12 36.77 17.78 -26.36
C SER A 12 37.40 18.31 -25.08
N GLU A 13 38.05 19.48 -25.11
CA GLU A 13 38.64 20.12 -23.92
C GLU A 13 37.59 20.73 -22.97
N LYS A 14 36.36 20.95 -23.45
CA LYS A 14 35.24 21.51 -22.67
C LYS A 14 34.12 20.51 -22.41
N VAL A 15 34.24 19.25 -22.82
CA VAL A 15 33.29 18.23 -22.40
C VAL A 15 33.52 17.96 -20.92
N PHE A 16 32.60 18.42 -20.07
CA PHE A 16 32.47 17.87 -18.73
C PHE A 16 32.05 16.42 -18.91
N ASN A 17 33.01 15.51 -18.75
CA ASN A 17 32.69 14.09 -18.70
C ASN A 17 31.89 13.85 -17.41
N PRO A 18 30.84 13.01 -17.48
CA PRO A 18 30.18 12.55 -16.27
C PRO A 18 31.23 12.00 -15.31
N ASP A 19 31.17 12.41 -14.05
CA ASP A 19 32.13 12.02 -13.00
C ASP A 19 31.72 10.72 -12.29
N ASP A 20 30.72 10.03 -12.82
CA ASP A 20 30.07 8.83 -12.31
C ASP A 20 29.38 9.00 -10.94
N GLU A 21 29.44 10.19 -10.33
CA GLU A 21 28.76 10.49 -9.06
C GLU A 21 27.36 11.07 -9.28
N ASP A 22 27.23 12.07 -10.17
CA ASP A 22 25.96 12.74 -10.45
C ASP A 22 25.34 12.27 -11.77
N LEU A 23 26.19 12.07 -12.79
CA LEU A 23 25.80 11.67 -14.13
C LEU A 23 26.65 10.50 -14.60
N VAL A 24 26.06 9.62 -15.42
CA VAL A 24 26.75 8.55 -16.15
C VAL A 24 26.32 8.53 -17.61
N ALA A 25 27.20 8.08 -18.50
CA ALA A 25 26.85 7.77 -19.88
C ALA A 25 26.26 6.35 -20.00
N GLU A 26 25.19 6.21 -20.78
CA GLU A 26 24.58 4.93 -21.12
C GLU A 26 24.49 4.78 -22.63
N GLU A 27 25.04 3.68 -23.15
CA GLU A 27 24.91 3.30 -24.56
C GLU A 27 23.49 2.79 -24.83
N THR A 28 22.80 3.42 -25.78
CA THR A 28 21.52 2.91 -26.28
C THR A 28 21.75 1.76 -27.27
N THR A 29 20.72 0.96 -27.53
CA THR A 29 20.75 -0.17 -28.48
C THR A 29 21.19 0.22 -29.91
N GLY A 30 21.19 1.52 -30.24
CA GLY A 30 21.66 2.07 -31.51
C GLY A 30 23.10 2.61 -31.48
N GLY A 31 23.89 2.36 -30.43
CA GLY A 31 25.27 2.84 -30.31
C GLY A 31 25.40 4.35 -30.06
N THR A 32 24.31 4.99 -29.60
CA THR A 32 24.32 6.39 -29.19
C THR A 32 24.41 6.47 -27.68
N SER A 33 25.42 7.16 -27.14
CA SER A 33 25.55 7.40 -25.71
C SER A 33 24.64 8.55 -25.25
N VAL A 34 23.84 8.32 -24.21
CA VAL A 34 22.99 9.33 -23.56
C VAL A 34 23.44 9.53 -22.11
N MET A 35 23.21 10.72 -21.54
CA MET A 35 23.46 10.96 -20.12
C MET A 35 22.25 10.58 -19.27
N LYS A 36 22.49 9.98 -18.11
CA LYS A 36 21.47 9.78 -17.06
C LYS A 36 22.04 10.10 -15.69
N LEU A 37 21.15 10.33 -14.71
CA LEU A 37 21.54 10.41 -13.30
C LEU A 37 22.22 9.10 -12.88
N ALA A 38 23.36 9.22 -12.22
CA ALA A 38 24.14 8.11 -11.70
C ALA A 38 23.47 7.52 -10.44
N ASP A 39 23.57 6.20 -10.31
CA ASP A 39 23.41 5.57 -9.00
C ASP A 39 24.79 5.57 -8.33
N ARG A 40 24.87 6.06 -7.09
CA ARG A 40 26.13 6.16 -6.34
C ARG A 40 26.29 4.97 -5.42
N SER A 41 27.41 4.26 -5.55
CA SER A 41 27.78 3.20 -4.61
C SER A 41 28.33 3.77 -3.31
N TYR A 42 28.03 3.12 -2.18
CA TYR A 42 28.68 3.46 -0.92
C TYR A 42 30.18 3.10 -0.96
N SER A 43 31.06 4.07 -0.74
CA SER A 43 32.52 3.86 -0.67
C SER A 43 33.18 4.74 0.41
N PRO A 44 33.39 4.23 1.62
CA PRO A 44 34.00 5.02 2.69
C PRO A 44 35.47 5.36 2.42
N GLN A 45 36.19 4.54 1.64
CA GLN A 45 37.58 4.79 1.24
C GLN A 45 37.71 6.05 0.37
N ASN A 46 36.66 6.39 -0.38
CA ASN A 46 36.61 7.57 -1.25
C ASN A 46 35.82 8.72 -0.62
N PHE A 47 35.62 8.70 0.70
CA PHE A 47 34.83 9.70 1.44
C PHE A 47 33.37 9.83 0.93
N SER A 48 32.85 8.84 0.21
CA SER A 48 31.44 8.79 -0.14
C SER A 48 30.65 8.44 1.11
N GLY A 49 29.68 9.30 1.45
CA GLY A 49 28.59 8.95 2.37
C GLY A 49 27.74 7.81 1.81
N LYS A 50 26.54 7.58 2.38
CA LYS A 50 25.62 6.53 1.92
C LYS A 50 25.50 6.51 0.38
N GLY A 51 25.38 5.30 -0.16
CA GLY A 51 25.00 5.10 -1.54
C GLY A 51 23.67 5.78 -1.84
N TYR A 52 23.41 6.07 -3.10
CA TYR A 52 22.19 6.74 -3.53
C TYR A 52 21.66 6.10 -4.80
N LYS A 53 20.40 5.69 -4.80
CA LYS A 53 19.78 5.02 -5.95
C LYS A 53 18.38 5.57 -6.20
N ILE A 54 18.15 6.08 -7.40
CA ILE A 54 16.80 6.49 -7.82
C ILE A 54 16.11 5.27 -8.42
N LEU A 55 15.06 4.78 -7.76
CA LEU A 55 14.31 3.63 -8.27
C LEU A 55 13.61 4.00 -9.58
N ARG A 56 14.04 3.35 -10.66
CA ARG A 56 13.47 3.56 -12.00
C ARG A 56 12.28 2.63 -12.23
N LYS A 57 11.38 3.06 -13.12
CA LYS A 57 10.22 2.26 -13.53
C LYS A 57 10.66 0.90 -14.07
N ASN A 58 9.96 -0.13 -13.65
CA ASN A 58 10.14 -1.52 -14.06
C ASN A 58 8.78 -2.07 -14.50
N ILE A 59 8.31 -1.59 -15.66
CA ILE A 59 6.97 -1.89 -16.16
C ILE A 59 6.93 -3.33 -16.69
N LYS A 60 6.08 -4.17 -16.09
CA LYS A 60 5.91 -5.57 -16.47
C LYS A 60 4.43 -5.92 -16.63
N PRO A 61 4.08 -6.85 -17.55
CA PRO A 61 2.74 -7.41 -17.61
C PRO A 61 2.50 -8.30 -16.38
N VAL A 62 1.34 -8.12 -15.74
CA VAL A 62 0.88 -8.91 -14.61
C VAL A 62 -0.48 -9.52 -14.97
N SER A 63 -0.64 -10.81 -14.66
CA SER A 63 -1.92 -11.51 -14.77
C SER A 63 -2.59 -11.52 -13.41
N LEU A 64 -3.85 -11.07 -13.34
CA LEU A 64 -4.65 -11.00 -12.12
C LEU A 64 -5.83 -11.97 -12.23
N ALA A 65 -6.07 -12.70 -11.14
CA ALA A 65 -7.26 -13.51 -10.99
C ALA A 65 -8.49 -12.61 -10.89
N VAL A 66 -9.52 -12.92 -11.67
CA VAL A 66 -10.80 -12.22 -11.63
C VAL A 66 -11.93 -13.22 -11.49
N THR A 67 -12.78 -13.02 -10.49
CA THR A 67 -13.99 -13.82 -10.30
C THR A 67 -15.20 -12.91 -10.36
N LYS A 68 -16.11 -13.24 -11.28
CA LYS A 68 -17.39 -12.54 -11.46
C LYS A 68 -18.51 -13.39 -10.88
N ILE A 69 -19.29 -12.80 -9.98
CA ILE A 69 -20.49 -13.42 -9.40
C ILE A 69 -21.70 -12.64 -9.90
N VAL A 70 -22.71 -13.33 -10.41
CA VAL A 70 -23.99 -12.71 -10.82
C VAL A 70 -25.11 -13.32 -9.99
N VAL A 71 -25.74 -12.49 -9.17
CA VAL A 71 -26.91 -12.88 -8.38
C VAL A 71 -28.12 -12.94 -9.31
N SER A 72 -28.68 -14.15 -9.46
CA SER A 72 -29.73 -14.45 -10.44
C SER A 72 -31.12 -14.56 -9.82
N SER A 73 -31.23 -14.82 -8.52
CA SER A 73 -32.50 -14.80 -7.78
C SER A 73 -32.33 -14.33 -6.33
N VAL A 74 -33.44 -13.92 -5.74
CA VAL A 74 -33.56 -13.54 -4.33
C VAL A 74 -33.86 -14.76 -3.45
N PRO A 75 -33.52 -14.74 -2.15
CA PRO A 75 -33.89 -15.79 -1.23
C PRO A 75 -35.41 -15.92 -1.07
N THR A 76 -35.92 -17.16 -1.11
CA THR A 76 -37.30 -17.52 -0.75
C THR A 76 -37.47 -17.86 0.73
N SER A 77 -36.36 -18.16 1.41
CA SER A 77 -36.30 -18.48 2.83
C SER A 77 -34.98 -18.02 3.41
N ASP A 78 -34.96 -17.79 4.73
CA ASP A 78 -33.75 -17.42 5.45
C ASP A 78 -32.74 -18.57 5.45
N GLY A 79 -31.46 -18.24 5.44
CA GLY A 79 -30.38 -19.21 5.42
C GLY A 79 -29.07 -18.55 5.02
N TYR A 80 -28.16 -19.32 4.41
CA TYR A 80 -26.90 -18.77 3.95
C TYR A 80 -26.51 -19.25 2.56
N MET A 81 -25.64 -18.48 1.94
CA MET A 81 -24.93 -18.81 0.72
C MET A 81 -23.46 -19.06 1.04
N SER A 82 -22.93 -20.20 0.63
CA SER A 82 -21.49 -20.50 0.74
C SER A 82 -20.82 -20.22 -0.60
N PHE A 83 -19.72 -19.47 -0.54
CA PHE A 83 -18.85 -19.16 -1.67
C PHE A 83 -17.46 -19.69 -1.36
N ILE A 84 -16.88 -20.41 -2.31
CA ILE A 84 -15.46 -20.75 -2.31
C ILE A 84 -14.85 -19.93 -3.44
N ILE A 85 -14.03 -18.92 -3.12
CA ILE A 85 -13.34 -18.11 -4.13
C ILE A 85 -11.85 -18.39 -4.01
N ASN A 86 -11.27 -18.96 -5.07
CA ASN A 86 -9.86 -19.35 -5.10
C ASN A 86 -9.41 -20.15 -3.85
N GLY A 87 -10.27 -21.04 -3.35
CA GLY A 87 -10.01 -21.90 -2.19
C GLY A 87 -10.35 -21.30 -0.81
N VAL A 88 -10.72 -20.02 -0.74
CA VAL A 88 -11.17 -19.39 0.52
C VAL A 88 -12.69 -19.51 0.62
N GLU A 89 -13.18 -20.10 1.71
CA GLU A 89 -14.61 -20.25 1.95
C GLU A 89 -15.19 -19.03 2.69
N SER A 90 -16.40 -18.61 2.32
CA SER A 90 -17.12 -17.51 2.93
C SER A 90 -18.61 -17.77 2.95
N HIS A 91 -19.24 -17.48 4.09
CA HIS A 91 -20.66 -17.67 4.32
C HIS A 91 -21.37 -16.32 4.38
N VAL A 92 -22.42 -16.16 3.58
CA VAL A 92 -23.24 -14.94 3.50
C VAL A 92 -24.65 -15.26 3.95
N ASP A 93 -25.04 -14.75 5.11
CA ASP A 93 -26.41 -14.88 5.62
C ASP A 93 -27.37 -14.03 4.79
N VAL A 94 -28.50 -14.62 4.43
CA VAL A 94 -29.59 -13.95 3.72
C VAL A 94 -30.94 -14.19 4.36
N VAL A 95 -31.78 -13.18 4.27
CA VAL A 95 -33.06 -13.08 4.94
C VAL A 95 -34.12 -12.69 3.92
N ALA A 96 -35.09 -13.56 3.67
CA ALA A 96 -36.09 -13.42 2.62
C ALA A 96 -36.93 -12.14 2.75
N SER A 97 -37.16 -11.69 3.98
CA SER A 97 -37.95 -10.48 4.26
C SER A 97 -37.22 -9.17 3.97
N THR A 98 -35.88 -9.17 3.94
CA THR A 98 -35.07 -7.94 3.78
C THR A 98 -34.31 -7.90 2.46
N ASP A 99 -33.85 -9.05 1.98
CA ASP A 99 -33.05 -9.22 0.76
C ASP A 99 -33.92 -9.39 -0.48
N THR A 100 -34.86 -8.47 -0.65
CA THR A 100 -35.95 -8.57 -1.62
C THR A 100 -35.56 -8.26 -3.07
N THR A 101 -34.30 -7.89 -3.33
CA THR A 101 -33.77 -7.65 -4.68
C THR A 101 -32.39 -8.28 -4.83
N THR A 102 -32.04 -8.66 -6.05
CA THR A 102 -30.73 -9.25 -6.37
C THR A 102 -29.58 -8.27 -6.07
N GLU A 103 -29.83 -6.97 -6.16
CA GLU A 103 -28.87 -5.93 -5.80
C GLU A 103 -28.62 -5.85 -4.28
N LYS A 104 -29.66 -5.99 -3.44
CA LYS A 104 -29.48 -6.06 -1.98
C LYS A 104 -28.70 -7.30 -1.57
N VAL A 105 -29.02 -8.44 -2.19
CA VAL A 105 -28.25 -9.68 -2.00
C VAL A 105 -26.80 -9.46 -2.42
N ALA A 106 -26.55 -8.84 -3.58
CA ALA A 106 -25.20 -8.55 -4.04
C ALA A 106 -24.44 -7.63 -3.08
N ALA A 107 -25.09 -6.62 -2.51
CA ALA A 107 -24.49 -5.74 -1.51
C ALA A 107 -24.07 -6.49 -0.24
N LYS A 108 -24.89 -7.44 0.24
CA LYS A 108 -24.51 -8.31 1.37
C LYS A 108 -23.30 -9.20 1.05
N ILE A 109 -23.26 -9.78 -0.15
CA ILE A 109 -22.12 -10.58 -0.59
C ILE A 109 -20.86 -9.70 -0.67
N VAL A 110 -20.96 -8.49 -1.21
CA VAL A 110 -19.84 -7.54 -1.30
C VAL A 110 -19.29 -7.20 0.07
N LEU A 111 -20.15 -6.87 1.03
CA LEU A 111 -19.74 -6.59 2.40
C LEU A 111 -18.97 -7.78 2.98
N LYS A 112 -19.52 -8.99 2.87
CA LYS A 112 -18.88 -10.19 3.41
C LYS A 112 -17.55 -10.53 2.73
N LEU A 113 -17.50 -10.49 1.40
CA LEU A 113 -16.31 -10.84 0.64
C LEU A 113 -15.22 -9.77 0.77
N THR A 114 -15.57 -8.50 1.01
CA THR A 114 -14.58 -7.45 1.31
C THR A 114 -13.83 -7.75 2.62
N GLU A 115 -14.52 -8.33 3.61
CA GLU A 115 -13.91 -8.73 4.88
C GLU A 115 -13.06 -10.00 4.75
N SER A 116 -13.55 -11.02 4.02
CA SER A 116 -12.89 -12.34 3.96
C SER A 116 -11.84 -12.46 2.85
N MET A 117 -11.98 -11.74 1.75
CA MET A 117 -11.10 -11.80 0.58
C MET A 117 -10.13 -10.61 0.55
N VAL A 118 -9.30 -10.48 1.59
CA VAL A 118 -8.41 -9.32 1.79
C VAL A 118 -7.41 -9.07 0.64
N GLU A 119 -7.09 -10.11 -0.13
CA GLU A 119 -6.25 -10.04 -1.34
C GLU A 119 -6.97 -9.52 -2.58
N TYR A 120 -8.28 -9.26 -2.50
CA TYR A 120 -9.11 -8.85 -3.63
C TYR A 120 -9.68 -7.46 -3.41
N GLU A 121 -9.75 -6.70 -4.49
CA GLU A 121 -10.67 -5.57 -4.59
C GLU A 121 -12.03 -6.11 -5.01
N VAL A 122 -13.05 -5.85 -4.18
CA VAL A 122 -14.42 -6.29 -4.42
C VAL A 122 -15.24 -5.07 -4.85
N SER A 123 -15.86 -5.17 -6.02
CA SER A 123 -16.71 -4.11 -6.58
C SER A 123 -18.08 -4.64 -6.96
N GLN A 124 -19.09 -3.77 -6.86
CA GLN A 124 -20.47 -4.08 -7.21
C GLN A 124 -20.94 -3.21 -8.37
N ASN A 125 -21.68 -3.81 -9.30
CA ASN A 125 -22.50 -3.12 -10.27
C ASN A 125 -23.85 -3.83 -10.35
N THR A 126 -24.89 -3.25 -9.74
CA THR A 126 -26.22 -3.86 -9.61
C THR A 126 -26.16 -5.25 -8.94
N SER A 127 -26.58 -6.31 -9.61
CA SER A 127 -26.52 -7.71 -9.14
C SER A 127 -25.21 -8.42 -9.47
N THR A 128 -24.26 -7.72 -10.12
CA THR A 128 -22.95 -8.27 -10.49
C THR A 128 -21.89 -7.83 -9.50
N ILE A 129 -21.07 -8.77 -9.06
CA ILE A 129 -19.93 -8.57 -8.17
C ILE A 129 -18.68 -8.99 -8.93
N THR A 130 -17.66 -8.15 -8.90
CA THR A 130 -16.36 -8.44 -9.50
C THR A 130 -15.29 -8.39 -8.43
N LEU A 131 -14.62 -9.51 -8.22
CA LEU A 131 -13.43 -9.62 -7.39
C LEU A 131 -12.23 -9.60 -8.31
N THR A 132 -11.32 -8.64 -8.14
CA THR A 132 -10.04 -8.57 -8.85
C THR A 132 -8.92 -8.69 -7.84
N ARG A 133 -8.02 -9.67 -8.01
CA ARG A 133 -6.89 -9.84 -7.09
C ARG A 133 -5.99 -8.60 -7.15
N LYS A 134 -5.56 -8.13 -5.98
CA LYS A 134 -4.71 -6.95 -5.80
C LYS A 134 -3.31 -7.12 -6.34
N PHE A 135 -2.83 -8.36 -6.53
CA PHE A 135 -1.52 -8.68 -7.06
C PHE A 135 -1.55 -9.91 -7.97
N GLY A 136 -0.43 -10.19 -8.63
CA GLY A 136 -0.29 -11.24 -9.63
C GLY A 136 -0.72 -12.61 -9.14
N GLY A 137 -1.36 -13.36 -10.02
CA GLY A 137 -1.82 -14.72 -9.77
C GLY A 137 -2.93 -15.12 -10.72
N LYS A 138 -3.22 -16.42 -10.73
CA LYS A 138 -4.36 -16.99 -11.46
C LYS A 138 -5.28 -17.67 -10.46
N VAL A 139 -6.53 -17.87 -10.86
CA VAL A 139 -7.43 -18.74 -10.10
C VAL A 139 -6.85 -20.16 -10.16
N SER A 140 -6.37 -20.63 -9.01
CA SER A 140 -5.75 -21.95 -8.86
C SER A 140 -6.76 -23.01 -8.42
N ILE A 141 -7.82 -22.59 -7.73
CA ILE A 141 -8.94 -23.43 -7.31
C ILE A 141 -10.21 -22.79 -7.86
N ALA A 142 -10.95 -23.54 -8.68
CA ALA A 142 -12.17 -23.05 -9.31
C ALA A 142 -13.15 -22.53 -8.26
N SER A 143 -13.64 -21.32 -8.49
CA SER A 143 -14.59 -20.69 -7.61
C SER A 143 -15.95 -21.36 -7.72
N SER A 144 -16.64 -21.52 -6.61
CA SER A 144 -17.93 -22.21 -6.55
C SER A 144 -18.88 -21.57 -5.55
N PHE A 145 -20.16 -21.88 -5.72
CA PHE A 145 -21.27 -21.39 -4.92
C PHE A 145 -22.17 -22.55 -4.54
N SER A 146 -22.72 -22.50 -3.34
CA SER A 146 -23.82 -23.34 -2.93
C SER A 146 -24.85 -22.53 -2.13
N ALA A 147 -26.13 -22.81 -2.40
CA ALA A 147 -27.24 -22.25 -1.66
C ALA A 147 -27.72 -23.26 -0.61
N VAL A 148 -27.76 -22.87 0.66
CA VAL A 148 -28.20 -23.76 1.73
C VAL A 148 -29.56 -23.30 2.24
N ASN A 149 -30.62 -23.95 1.73
CA ASN A 149 -32.02 -23.71 2.10
C ASN A 149 -32.55 -22.29 1.81
N THR A 150 -31.93 -21.53 0.90
CA THR A 150 -32.34 -20.14 0.60
C THR A 150 -33.18 -20.01 -0.66
N GLY A 151 -33.04 -20.89 -1.65
CA GLY A 151 -33.63 -20.71 -3.00
C GLY A 151 -32.93 -19.65 -3.86
N SER A 152 -31.91 -18.98 -3.33
CA SER A 152 -31.07 -18.05 -4.07
C SER A 152 -30.20 -18.78 -5.09
N SER A 153 -29.93 -18.13 -6.21
CA SER A 153 -29.07 -18.65 -7.26
C SER A 153 -28.04 -17.61 -7.68
N CYS A 154 -26.81 -18.07 -7.85
CA CYS A 154 -25.70 -17.27 -8.37
C CYS A 154 -24.99 -18.04 -9.48
N SER A 155 -24.49 -17.33 -10.49
CA SER A 155 -23.49 -17.88 -11.43
C SER A 155 -22.12 -17.31 -11.12
N ILE A 156 -21.09 -18.14 -11.18
CA ILE A 156 -19.69 -17.72 -10.99
C ILE A 156 -18.90 -17.97 -12.26
N ILE A 157 -18.10 -16.99 -12.64
CA ILE A 157 -17.19 -17.06 -13.79
C ILE A 157 -15.81 -16.61 -13.33
N ASP A 158 -14.85 -17.52 -13.40
CA ASP A 158 -13.44 -17.21 -13.22
C ASP A 158 -12.81 -16.79 -14.55
N SER A 159 -11.90 -15.83 -14.48
CA SER A 159 -11.18 -15.29 -15.62
C SER A 159 -9.83 -14.72 -15.20
N THR A 160 -9.10 -14.15 -16.16
CA THR A 160 -7.82 -13.50 -15.91
C THR A 160 -7.79 -12.16 -16.61
N LYS A 161 -7.35 -11.12 -15.91
CA LYS A 161 -7.07 -9.79 -16.47
C LYS A 161 -5.56 -9.63 -16.63
N GLN A 162 -5.12 -9.07 -17.75
CA GLN A 162 -3.74 -8.66 -17.94
C GLN A 162 -3.63 -7.15 -17.93
N GLU A 163 -2.63 -6.62 -17.22
CA GLU A 163 -2.32 -5.20 -17.19
C GLU A 163 -0.83 -4.96 -16.96
N LEU A 164 -0.37 -3.75 -17.26
CA LEU A 164 1.00 -3.34 -17.00
C LEU A 164 1.11 -2.72 -15.61
N ARG A 165 2.08 -3.18 -14.82
CA ARG A 165 2.37 -2.64 -13.49
C ARG A 165 3.84 -2.32 -13.33
N ASN A 166 4.14 -1.33 -12.49
CA ASN A 166 5.51 -0.97 -12.14
C ASN A 166 5.99 -1.85 -10.99
N ILE A 167 6.73 -2.92 -11.28
CA ILE A 167 7.05 -3.95 -10.29
C ILE A 167 8.35 -3.66 -9.56
N LEU A 168 8.30 -3.57 -8.23
CA LEU A 168 9.52 -3.55 -7.42
C LEU A 168 9.98 -4.98 -7.14
N THR A 169 11.22 -5.30 -7.51
CA THR A 169 11.82 -6.62 -7.24
C THR A 169 12.94 -6.51 -6.21
N PRO A 170 13.27 -7.60 -5.48
CA PRO A 170 14.32 -7.57 -4.45
C PRO A 170 15.68 -7.06 -4.97
N THR A 171 16.03 -7.40 -6.21
CA THR A 171 17.28 -6.97 -6.86
C THR A 171 17.38 -5.46 -7.09
N MET A 172 16.26 -4.72 -7.03
CA MET A 172 16.27 -3.26 -7.18
C MET A 172 16.77 -2.58 -5.90
N MET A 173 16.64 -3.22 -4.73
CA MET A 173 16.96 -2.68 -3.40
C MET A 173 17.92 -3.58 -2.59
N ASN A 174 18.98 -4.09 -3.22
CA ASN A 174 19.86 -5.11 -2.65
C ASN A 174 21.24 -4.61 -2.18
N HIS A 175 21.47 -3.30 -2.09
CA HIS A 175 22.72 -2.72 -1.62
C HIS A 175 22.58 -2.20 -0.18
N PRO A 176 23.52 -2.54 0.74
CA PRO A 176 23.55 -1.96 2.09
C PRO A 176 23.93 -0.48 2.04
N ASN A 177 23.72 0.23 3.15
CA ASN A 177 24.14 1.64 3.32
C ASN A 177 23.68 2.57 2.19
N THR A 178 22.49 2.35 1.64
CA THR A 178 22.00 3.04 0.44
C THR A 178 20.68 3.75 0.71
N ILE A 179 20.55 4.97 0.22
CA ILE A 179 19.28 5.71 0.15
C ILE A 179 18.60 5.36 -1.16
N TYR A 180 17.40 4.80 -1.09
CA TYR A 180 16.56 4.53 -2.24
C TYR A 180 15.51 5.63 -2.38
N GLU A 181 15.62 6.41 -3.45
CA GLU A 181 14.67 7.47 -3.78
C GLU A 181 13.50 6.90 -4.60
N ILE A 182 12.29 7.06 -4.09
CA ILE A 182 11.04 6.52 -4.64
C ILE A 182 10.22 7.68 -5.18
N ARG A 183 10.19 7.82 -6.51
CA ARG A 183 9.42 8.86 -7.23
C ARG A 183 8.16 8.33 -7.91
N TYR A 184 8.03 7.01 -8.03
CA TYR A 184 6.96 6.35 -8.76
C TYR A 184 6.21 5.38 -7.84
N ASP A 185 4.95 5.13 -8.18
CA ASP A 185 4.18 4.07 -7.55
C ASP A 185 4.71 2.72 -8.01
N PHE A 186 5.10 1.88 -7.06
CA PHE A 186 5.54 0.51 -7.29
C PHE A 186 4.60 -0.49 -6.63
N ASP A 187 4.38 -1.59 -7.33
CA ASP A 187 3.67 -2.76 -6.85
C ASP A 187 4.69 -3.85 -6.52
N LEU A 188 4.61 -4.43 -5.32
CA LEU A 188 5.47 -5.52 -4.86
C LEU A 188 4.95 -6.89 -5.31
N ASN A 189 3.78 -6.94 -5.93
CA ASN A 189 3.17 -8.12 -6.52
C ASN A 189 2.97 -9.28 -5.53
N GLY A 190 2.68 -8.95 -4.27
CA GLY A 190 2.55 -9.88 -3.16
C GLY A 190 3.87 -10.41 -2.62
N GLU A 191 5.01 -9.94 -3.13
CA GLU A 191 6.33 -10.39 -2.72
C GLU A 191 6.78 -9.78 -1.39
N ASN A 192 7.72 -10.46 -0.74
CA ASN A 192 8.47 -9.92 0.40
C ASN A 192 9.78 -9.31 -0.10
N ILE A 193 10.01 -8.03 0.21
CA ILE A 193 11.25 -7.34 -0.10
C ILE A 193 12.05 -7.13 1.18
N GLU A 194 13.20 -7.79 1.27
CA GLU A 194 14.12 -7.65 2.40
C GLU A 194 15.15 -6.56 2.15
N MET A 195 15.15 -5.53 3.00
CA MET A 195 16.13 -4.46 2.93
C MET A 195 17.47 -4.88 3.53
N GLN A 196 18.54 -4.33 2.98
CA GLN A 196 19.88 -4.47 3.54
C GLN A 196 20.09 -3.47 4.70
N GLU A 197 21.02 -3.78 5.60
CA GLU A 197 21.30 -2.92 6.75
C GLU A 197 21.76 -1.50 6.34
N GLY A 198 21.38 -0.52 7.16
CA GLY A 198 21.82 0.86 6.98
C GLY A 198 21.16 1.58 5.81
N CYS A 199 20.05 1.06 5.27
CA CYS A 199 19.35 1.68 4.16
C CYS A 199 18.35 2.76 4.61
N ALA A 200 17.91 3.57 3.66
CA ALA A 200 16.77 4.46 3.84
C ALA A 200 15.85 4.41 2.62
N LEU A 201 14.54 4.50 2.84
CA LEU A 201 13.54 4.73 1.79
C LEU A 201 13.14 6.21 1.84
N LYS A 202 13.47 6.95 0.79
CA LYS A 202 13.15 8.36 0.64
C LYS A 202 12.04 8.52 -0.39
N PHE A 203 10.85 8.91 0.05
CA PHE A 203 9.70 9.08 -0.81
C PHE A 203 9.61 10.52 -1.30
N GLU A 204 9.71 10.68 -2.61
CA GLU A 204 9.61 11.96 -3.33
C GLU A 204 8.38 11.88 -4.25
N GLY A 205 7.25 11.52 -3.63
CA GLY A 205 5.92 11.39 -4.26
C GLY A 205 5.41 9.96 -4.40
N GLY A 206 6.22 9.03 -4.91
CA GLY A 206 5.76 7.66 -5.20
C GLY A 206 5.27 6.88 -3.98
N SER A 207 4.67 5.71 -4.21
CA SER A 207 4.18 4.81 -3.15
C SER A 207 4.60 3.36 -3.39
N LEU A 208 4.54 2.54 -2.35
CA LEU A 208 4.71 1.09 -2.42
C LEU A 208 3.37 0.42 -2.14
N ALA A 209 3.04 -0.61 -2.92
CA ALA A 209 1.77 -1.31 -2.81
C ALA A 209 1.88 -2.83 -2.85
N ASN A 210 0.90 -3.52 -2.26
CA ASN A 210 0.64 -4.95 -2.43
C ASN A 210 1.84 -5.86 -2.11
N GLY A 211 2.28 -5.92 -0.86
CA GLY A 211 3.36 -6.82 -0.46
C GLY A 211 3.92 -6.54 0.93
N THR A 212 5.08 -7.11 1.20
CA THR A 212 5.75 -6.98 2.49
C THR A 212 7.12 -6.34 2.31
N ILE A 213 7.48 -5.45 3.22
CA ILE A 213 8.83 -4.89 3.32
C ILE A 213 9.38 -5.26 4.69
N ASP A 214 10.46 -6.02 4.71
CA ASP A 214 11.31 -6.13 5.89
C ASP A 214 12.27 -4.94 5.88
N ALA A 215 12.01 -3.98 6.75
CA ALA A 215 12.74 -2.73 6.78
C ALA A 215 14.17 -2.89 7.30
N ASN A 216 14.49 -3.96 8.05
CA ASN A 216 15.84 -4.23 8.56
C ASN A 216 16.62 -2.99 9.06
N HIS A 217 16.05 -2.29 10.05
CA HIS A 217 16.57 -1.05 10.64
C HIS A 217 16.66 0.14 9.67
N ALA A 218 15.90 0.12 8.57
CA ALA A 218 15.85 1.23 7.64
C ALA A 218 15.22 2.47 8.26
N ILE A 219 15.60 3.61 7.69
CA ILE A 219 14.93 4.90 7.91
C ILE A 219 13.92 5.09 6.78
N LEU A 220 12.72 5.51 7.13
CA LEU A 220 11.69 5.94 6.19
C LEU A 220 11.59 7.46 6.25
N ASP A 221 11.68 8.11 5.11
CA ASP A 221 11.67 9.56 4.98
C ASP A 221 10.64 9.97 3.92
N SER A 222 9.64 10.73 4.32
CA SER A 222 8.54 11.15 3.45
C SER A 222 7.80 12.34 4.06
N ASP A 223 7.25 13.18 3.19
CA ASP A 223 6.18 14.09 3.57
C ASP A 223 4.94 13.31 4.06
N PRO A 224 3.98 13.96 4.76
CA PRO A 224 2.73 13.34 5.22
C PRO A 224 1.75 13.04 4.08
N ILE A 225 2.13 12.12 3.19
CA ILE A 225 1.36 11.64 2.04
C ILE A 225 1.24 10.11 2.09
N CYS A 226 0.26 9.55 1.37
CA CYS A 226 0.06 8.10 1.31
C CYS A 226 1.17 7.40 0.52
N ILE A 227 2.07 6.72 1.24
CA ILE A 227 3.23 6.01 0.67
C ILE A 227 3.11 4.49 0.77
N PHE A 228 2.18 3.98 1.58
CA PHE A 228 1.94 2.55 1.78
C PHE A 228 0.48 2.20 1.47
N LYS A 229 0.27 1.33 0.48
CA LYS A 229 -1.05 0.86 0.03
C LYS A 229 -1.11 -0.66 0.08
N ASP A 230 -1.79 -1.23 1.06
CA ASP A 230 -1.76 -2.69 1.29
C ASP A 230 -0.33 -3.24 1.44
N ILE A 231 0.50 -2.51 2.18
CA ILE A 231 1.86 -2.92 2.56
C ILE A 231 1.88 -3.42 4.00
N ILE A 232 2.54 -4.56 4.20
CA ILE A 232 2.93 -5.05 5.52
C ILE A 232 4.36 -4.60 5.79
N LEU A 233 4.55 -3.74 6.80
CA LEU A 233 5.87 -3.39 7.28
C LEU A 233 6.31 -4.38 8.37
N SER A 234 7.48 -4.95 8.19
CA SER A 234 8.11 -5.88 9.14
C SER A 234 9.56 -5.48 9.40
N GLY A 235 10.22 -6.21 10.30
CA GLY A 235 11.55 -5.84 10.77
C GLY A 235 11.55 -4.65 11.72
N LYS A 236 12.73 -4.28 12.21
CA LYS A 236 12.92 -3.07 13.02
C LYS A 236 12.98 -1.86 12.12
N ILE A 237 12.45 -0.73 12.57
CA ILE A 237 12.46 0.54 11.81
C ILE A 237 13.12 1.61 12.67
N ASN A 238 14.07 2.34 12.11
CA ASN A 238 14.81 3.39 12.82
C ASN A 238 14.19 4.78 12.64
N THR A 239 13.08 4.89 11.90
CA THR A 239 12.33 6.13 11.77
C THR A 239 11.79 6.58 13.14
N PRO A 240 12.10 7.81 13.58
CA PRO A 240 11.76 8.26 14.93
C PRO A 240 10.25 8.45 15.15
N PHE A 241 9.50 8.79 14.09
CA PHE A 241 8.05 8.97 14.15
C PHE A 241 7.41 8.68 12.79
N VAL A 242 6.10 8.48 12.77
CA VAL A 242 5.32 8.25 11.54
C VAL A 242 4.08 9.14 11.50
N TYR A 243 3.57 9.43 10.30
CA TYR A 243 2.27 10.06 10.10
C TYR A 243 1.22 9.01 9.72
N THR A 244 -0.01 9.15 10.21
CA THR A 244 -1.10 8.27 9.78
C THR A 244 -1.40 8.42 8.28
N GLU A 245 -1.11 9.58 7.70
CA GLU A 245 -1.17 9.84 6.26
C GLU A 245 -0.32 8.86 5.44
N TRP A 246 0.80 8.35 5.98
CA TRP A 246 1.64 7.37 5.28
C TRP A 246 0.88 6.09 4.92
N PHE A 247 -0.17 5.78 5.70
CA PHE A 247 -1.05 4.64 5.53
C PHE A 247 -2.43 5.01 4.96
N GLY A 248 -2.58 6.23 4.44
CA GLY A 248 -3.79 6.66 3.75
C GLY A 248 -4.85 7.36 4.60
N ALA A 249 -4.53 7.79 5.84
CA ALA A 249 -5.45 8.64 6.59
C ALA A 249 -5.75 9.93 5.82
N GLN A 250 -7.02 10.25 5.61
CA GLN A 250 -7.43 11.44 4.88
C GLN A 250 -7.56 12.63 5.84
N GLY A 251 -8.18 12.42 7.00
CA GLY A 251 -8.42 13.47 7.98
C GLY A 251 -9.43 14.52 7.51
N ASP A 252 -10.46 14.11 6.75
CA ASP A 252 -11.53 14.95 6.22
C ASP A 252 -12.81 14.99 7.10
N GLY A 253 -12.82 14.24 8.21
CA GLY A 253 -13.93 14.11 9.15
C GLY A 253 -15.05 13.15 8.71
N THR A 254 -14.91 12.50 7.55
CA THR A 254 -15.93 11.64 6.94
C THR A 254 -15.41 10.27 6.54
N THR A 255 -14.19 10.20 5.99
CA THR A 255 -13.52 8.96 5.63
C THR A 255 -13.06 8.24 6.88
N ASP A 256 -13.35 6.94 6.96
CA ASP A 256 -12.91 6.11 8.08
C ASP A 256 -11.40 5.85 8.02
N ASP A 257 -10.67 6.50 8.91
CA ASP A 257 -9.21 6.47 9.02
C ASP A 257 -8.71 5.36 9.96
N THR A 258 -9.61 4.51 10.49
CA THR A 258 -9.28 3.49 11.50
C THR A 258 -8.11 2.59 11.07
N LYS A 259 -8.13 2.10 9.82
CA LYS A 259 -7.06 1.22 9.30
C LYS A 259 -5.70 1.89 9.29
N ALA A 260 -5.63 3.16 8.88
CA ALA A 260 -4.38 3.91 8.83
C ALA A 260 -3.80 4.12 10.24
N PHE A 261 -4.66 4.40 11.24
CA PHE A 261 -4.24 4.48 12.64
C PHE A 261 -3.74 3.13 13.17
N VAL A 262 -4.45 2.04 12.88
CA VAL A 262 -4.03 0.69 13.30
C VAL A 262 -2.67 0.34 12.70
N SER A 263 -2.44 0.59 11.41
CA SER A 263 -1.15 0.35 10.74
C SER A 263 -0.01 1.18 11.32
N ALA A 264 -0.26 2.45 11.65
CA ALA A 264 0.76 3.30 12.28
C ALA A 264 1.10 2.80 13.70
N LEU A 265 0.09 2.51 14.51
CA LEU A 265 0.24 2.09 15.91
C LEU A 265 0.80 0.67 16.07
N SER A 266 0.56 -0.23 15.10
CA SER A 266 1.11 -1.59 15.16
C SER A 266 2.62 -1.65 15.00
N THR A 267 3.19 -0.64 14.35
CA THR A 267 4.57 -0.70 13.85
C THR A 267 5.48 0.35 14.50
N PHE A 268 4.93 1.53 14.87
CA PHE A 268 5.74 2.66 15.34
C PHE A 268 5.42 3.05 16.78
N ARG A 269 6.46 3.56 17.46
CA ARG A 269 6.34 4.06 18.85
C ARG A 269 5.83 5.48 18.92
N VAL A 270 6.12 6.33 17.93
CA VAL A 270 5.65 7.72 17.93
C VAL A 270 4.85 7.95 16.65
N VAL A 271 3.59 8.29 16.81
CA VAL A 271 2.68 8.60 15.71
C VAL A 271 2.30 10.07 15.80
N LYS A 272 2.65 10.85 14.78
CA LYS A 272 2.32 12.26 14.66
C LYS A 272 1.04 12.45 13.88
N LEU A 273 0.20 13.35 14.36
CA LEU A 273 -1.08 13.69 13.75
C LEU A 273 -1.01 15.12 13.21
N LEU A 274 -1.40 15.27 11.94
CA LEU A 274 -1.64 16.59 11.37
C LEU A 274 -2.91 17.21 11.94
N LYS A 275 -3.01 18.54 11.83
CA LYS A 275 -4.20 19.31 12.21
C LYS A 275 -5.35 19.07 11.22
N LYS A 276 -6.07 17.97 11.44
CA LYS A 276 -7.15 17.44 10.60
C LYS A 276 -8.24 16.78 11.45
N ALA A 277 -9.38 16.43 10.85
CA ALA A 277 -10.46 15.72 11.55
C ALA A 277 -10.46 14.25 11.12
N TYR A 278 -10.15 13.32 12.02
CA TYR A 278 -10.09 11.89 11.68
C TYR A 278 -11.36 11.19 12.16
N TYR A 279 -12.09 10.55 11.25
CA TYR A 279 -13.22 9.70 11.62
C TYR A 279 -12.72 8.29 11.90
N ILE A 280 -13.08 7.75 13.06
CA ILE A 280 -12.64 6.44 13.56
C ILE A 280 -13.89 5.64 13.91
N SER A 281 -14.16 4.59 13.15
CA SER A 281 -15.36 3.76 13.29
C SER A 281 -15.22 2.67 14.36
N GLU A 282 -14.00 2.28 14.73
CA GLU A 282 -13.73 1.22 15.71
C GLU A 282 -12.82 1.67 16.87
N SER A 283 -12.88 0.98 18.02
CA SER A 283 -12.01 1.28 19.16
C SER A 283 -10.52 1.12 18.79
N LEU A 284 -9.73 2.19 18.94
CA LEU A 284 -8.29 2.13 18.76
C LEU A 284 -7.60 1.56 20.01
N LYS A 285 -6.77 0.53 19.81
CA LYS A 285 -5.88 -0.01 20.84
C LYS A 285 -4.51 0.66 20.70
N ILE A 286 -4.12 1.42 21.71
CA ILE A 286 -2.78 2.03 21.75
C ILE A 286 -1.83 1.08 22.49
N PRO A 287 -0.82 0.50 21.81
CA PRO A 287 0.13 -0.40 22.47
C PRO A 287 0.95 0.32 23.53
N SER A 288 1.36 -0.40 24.57
CA SER A 288 2.21 0.16 25.64
C SER A 288 3.51 0.71 25.05
N GLY A 289 3.89 1.92 25.48
CA GLY A 289 5.08 2.62 24.99
C GLY A 289 4.89 3.36 23.66
N CYS A 290 3.65 3.47 23.15
CA CYS A 290 3.34 4.30 22.01
C CYS A 290 2.87 5.70 22.44
N THR A 291 3.29 6.72 21.70
CA THR A 291 2.93 8.13 21.88
C THR A 291 2.19 8.63 20.65
N LEU A 292 1.06 9.31 20.86
CA LEU A 292 0.36 10.08 19.84
C LEU A 292 0.66 11.57 20.05
N GLU A 293 1.27 12.20 19.06
CA GLU A 293 1.68 13.61 19.12
C GLU A 293 0.85 14.44 18.15
N GLY A 294 0.07 15.40 18.67
CA GLY A 294 -0.65 16.36 17.84
C GLY A 294 0.21 17.58 17.49
N SER A 295 -0.06 18.22 16.34
CA SER A 295 0.69 19.38 15.85
C SER A 295 0.38 20.75 16.53
N SER A 296 -0.13 20.77 17.78
CA SER A 296 -0.61 21.94 18.55
C SER A 296 -1.91 22.63 18.05
N LYS A 297 -2.76 23.07 19.01
CA LYS A 297 -4.25 23.26 18.92
C LYS A 297 -4.88 22.13 18.09
N GLY A 298 -5.06 21.01 18.78
CA GLY A 298 -5.22 19.66 18.24
C GLY A 298 -6.46 19.38 17.40
N PRO A 299 -6.59 18.12 16.92
CA PRO A 299 -7.75 17.66 16.16
C PRO A 299 -9.02 17.68 17.02
N GLU A 300 -10.13 18.16 16.46
CA GLU A 300 -11.45 18.05 17.09
C GLU A 300 -11.96 16.63 16.88
N TRP A 301 -12.14 15.88 17.97
CA TRP A 301 -12.76 14.55 17.93
C TRP A 301 -14.28 14.72 18.06
N ASN A 302 -14.99 14.74 16.93
CA ASN A 302 -16.44 14.88 16.93
C ASN A 302 -17.11 13.50 17.02
N SER A 303 -17.33 12.98 18.23
CA SER A 303 -18.16 11.78 18.41
C SER A 303 -19.63 12.20 18.44
N THR A 304 -20.31 12.25 17.29
CA THR A 304 -21.75 12.53 17.23
C THR A 304 -22.63 11.33 17.59
N THR A 305 -22.07 10.23 18.12
CA THR A 305 -22.84 9.05 18.51
C THR A 305 -22.85 8.89 20.03
N ASN A 306 -24.04 9.03 20.62
CA ASN A 306 -24.36 8.88 22.06
C ASN A 306 -24.21 7.44 22.60
N ASP A 307 -23.38 6.59 21.99
CA ASP A 307 -23.05 5.28 22.52
C ASP A 307 -21.65 5.32 23.09
N CYS A 308 -21.57 5.42 24.42
CA CYS A 308 -20.34 5.36 25.20
C CYS A 308 -19.65 3.98 25.10
N ASN A 309 -19.12 3.64 23.93
CA ASN A 309 -18.08 2.63 23.78
C ASN A 309 -16.74 3.37 23.78
N THR A 310 -15.88 3.09 24.76
CA THR A 310 -14.57 3.72 24.94
C THR A 310 -13.79 3.75 23.62
N ILE A 311 -13.67 4.92 23.00
CA ILE A 311 -13.08 5.14 21.66
C ILE A 311 -11.56 4.91 21.68
N ILE A 312 -10.91 5.12 22.83
CA ILE A 312 -9.47 4.90 23.04
C ILE A 312 -9.26 3.88 24.17
N LYS A 313 -8.74 2.69 23.87
CA LYS A 313 -8.37 1.69 24.87
C LYS A 313 -6.85 1.63 25.00
N THR A 314 -6.33 1.89 26.20
CA THR A 314 -4.89 1.88 26.47
C THR A 314 -4.44 0.52 27.02
N GLY A 315 -3.24 0.09 26.62
CA GLY A 315 -2.62 -1.13 27.14
C GLY A 315 -2.33 -1.04 28.64
N LYS A 316 -2.30 -2.20 29.32
CA LYS A 316 -1.92 -2.27 30.75
C LYS A 316 -0.45 -1.86 30.89
N SER A 317 -0.20 -0.88 31.77
CA SER A 317 1.10 -0.30 32.19
C SER A 317 1.85 0.58 31.17
N GLY A 318 2.07 1.85 31.54
CA GLY A 318 2.86 2.84 30.81
C GLY A 318 2.05 4.11 30.48
N GLY A 319 2.49 5.26 30.97
CA GLY A 319 1.71 6.51 31.04
C GLY A 319 1.17 7.04 29.70
N ILE A 320 -0.04 7.62 29.79
CA ILE A 320 -0.68 8.36 28.71
C ILE A 320 -0.16 9.79 28.75
N VAL A 321 0.45 10.27 27.67
CA VAL A 321 0.63 11.72 27.44
C VAL A 321 -0.26 12.09 26.26
N LEU A 322 -1.46 12.57 26.57
CA LEU A 322 -2.30 13.30 25.62
C LEU A 322 -1.89 14.77 25.70
N ALA A 323 -0.90 15.20 24.91
CA ALA A 323 -0.49 16.59 24.87
C ALA A 323 -1.33 17.37 23.84
N GLY A 324 -2.42 17.97 24.32
CA GLY A 324 -3.31 18.85 23.57
C GLY A 324 -4.47 19.30 24.46
N LYS A 325 -4.94 20.54 24.31
CA LYS A 325 -6.03 21.08 25.11
C LYS A 325 -7.34 20.42 24.70
N PHE A 326 -7.92 19.62 25.58
CA PHE A 326 -9.29 19.13 25.49
C PHE A 326 -10.22 20.28 25.90
N THR A 327 -11.16 20.64 25.04
CA THR A 327 -12.30 21.50 25.40
C THR A 327 -13.57 20.74 25.13
#